data_AF-A0AAJ6N4J7-F1
#
_entry.id   AF-A0AAJ6N4J7-F1
#
_cell.length_a   1.000
_cell.length_b   1.000
_cell.length_c   1.000
_cell.angle_alpha   90.00
_cell.angle_beta   90.00
_cell.angle_gamma   90.00
#
_symmetry.space_group_name_H-M   'P 1'
#
loop_
_entity.id
_entity.type
_entity.pdbx_description
1 polymer ?
#
loop_
_entity_poly.entity_id
_entity_poly.type
_entity_poly.pdbx_seq_one_letter_code
_entity_poly.pdbx_strand_id
1 'polypeptide(L)'
;MFLDRYPANGLSGVTAIPLLTGADQTHALGPTVNLAPLLVELGAVVPGRGFYFVISQMDRLDEIVQAEADRYISAFQRMGRIAAALPAGAGGLA
;
A
#
# COMPACT_ATOMS: atom_id res chain seq x y z
N MET A 1 -19.67 -6.27 2.70
CA MET A 1 -18.54 -5.46 2.20
C MET A 1 -18.20 -4.42 3.26
N PHE A 2 -16.95 -4.38 3.74
CA PHE A 2 -16.52 -3.48 4.82
C PHE A 2 -16.17 -2.08 4.28
N LEU A 3 -15.45 -2.02 3.17
CA LEU A 3 -14.96 -0.77 2.58
C LEU A 3 -16.10 0.13 2.05
N ASP A 4 -17.20 -0.46 1.55
CA ASP A 4 -18.39 0.27 1.10
C ASP A 4 -19.09 1.09 2.19
N ARG A 5 -18.72 0.89 3.46
CA ARG A 5 -19.26 1.65 4.60
C ARG A 5 -18.48 2.94 4.87
N TYR A 6 -17.33 3.15 4.22
CA TYR A 6 -16.58 4.40 4.36
C TYR A 6 -17.30 5.53 3.62
N PRO A 7 -17.37 6.74 4.21
CA PRO A 7 -17.80 7.92 3.47
C PRO A 7 -16.78 8.25 2.37
N ALA A 8 -17.15 9.16 1.47
CA ALA A 8 -16.21 9.72 0.50
C ALA A 8 -14.95 10.25 1.21
N ASN A 9 -13.78 9.92 0.66
CA ASN A 9 -12.47 10.24 1.26
C ASN A 9 -12.27 9.72 2.70
N GLY A 10 -12.97 8.64 3.09
CA GLY A 10 -12.90 8.10 4.45
C GLY A 10 -11.54 7.56 4.88
N LEU A 11 -10.56 7.48 3.97
CA LEU A 11 -9.16 7.15 4.22
C LEU A 11 -8.20 8.34 4.00
N SER A 12 -8.71 9.58 3.97
CA SER A 12 -7.86 10.77 3.88
C SER A 12 -6.78 10.79 4.97
N GLY A 13 -5.54 11.08 4.57
CA GLY A 13 -4.38 11.08 5.46
C GLY A 13 -3.86 9.68 5.84
N VAL A 14 -4.48 8.61 5.37
CA VAL A 14 -4.04 7.23 5.64
C VAL A 14 -3.01 6.81 4.59
N THR A 15 -1.89 6.26 5.05
CA THR A 15 -0.96 5.52 4.19
C THR A 15 -1.32 4.03 4.25
N ALA A 16 -1.63 3.42 3.10
CA ALA A 16 -2.10 2.05 3.02
C ALA A 16 -1.17 1.14 2.19
N ILE A 17 -1.05 -0.12 2.63
CA ILE A 17 -0.31 -1.18 1.94
C ILE A 17 -1.33 -2.23 1.44
N PRO A 18 -1.60 -2.33 0.13
CA PRO A 18 -2.54 -3.30 -0.40
C PRO A 18 -1.91 -4.69 -0.44
N LEU A 19 -2.52 -5.63 0.29
CA LEU A 19 -2.06 -7.00 0.43
C LEU A 19 -3.23 -7.96 0.15
N LEU A 20 -3.02 -8.95 -0.72
CA LEU A 20 -3.91 -10.11 -0.83
C LEU A 20 -3.11 -11.41 -0.73
N THR A 21 -3.78 -12.47 -0.32
CA THR A 21 -3.26 -13.83 -0.40
C THR A 21 -4.13 -14.68 -1.31
N GLY A 22 -3.62 -15.80 -1.82
CA GLY A 22 -4.47 -16.76 -2.53
C GLY A 22 -3.78 -18.08 -2.86
N ALA A 23 -4.47 -18.93 -3.61
CA ALA A 23 -4.07 -20.32 -3.81
C ALA A 23 -2.92 -20.50 -4.80
N ASP A 24 -2.81 -19.62 -5.79
CA ASP A 24 -1.80 -19.64 -6.85
C ASP A 24 -1.58 -18.23 -7.44
N GLN A 25 -0.72 -18.11 -8.45
CA GLN A 25 -0.34 -16.82 -9.03
C GLN A 25 -1.31 -16.25 -10.07
N THR A 26 -2.39 -16.95 -10.41
CA THR A 26 -3.38 -16.51 -11.41
C THR A 26 -4.02 -15.18 -11.02
N HIS A 27 -4.11 -14.88 -9.73
CA HIS A 27 -4.72 -13.67 -9.20
C HIS A 27 -3.72 -12.66 -8.62
N ALA A 28 -2.42 -12.81 -8.92
CA ALA A 28 -1.35 -12.04 -8.29
C ALA A 28 -1.44 -10.52 -8.53
N LEU A 29 -2.11 -10.08 -9.59
CA LEU A 29 -2.32 -8.66 -9.88
C LEU A 29 -3.45 -8.03 -9.05
N GLY A 30 -4.27 -8.82 -8.36
CA GLY A 30 -5.43 -8.35 -7.59
C GLY A 30 -5.14 -7.17 -6.65
N PRO A 31 -4.07 -7.20 -5.84
CA PRO A 31 -3.71 -6.08 -4.96
C PRO A 31 -3.43 -4.77 -5.73
N THR A 32 -2.84 -4.87 -6.91
CA THR A 32 -2.39 -3.70 -7.68
C THR A 32 -3.50 -3.13 -8.57
N VAL A 33 -4.32 -3.98 -9.18
CA VAL A 33 -5.32 -3.52 -10.18
C VAL A 33 -6.72 -3.34 -9.61
N ASN A 34 -7.03 -3.91 -8.43
CA ASN A 34 -8.34 -3.79 -7.80
C ASN A 34 -8.27 -3.09 -6.45
N LEU A 35 -7.43 -3.60 -5.54
CA LEU A 35 -7.39 -3.09 -4.16
C LEU A 35 -6.73 -1.70 -4.06
N ALA A 36 -5.56 -1.50 -4.69
CA ALA A 36 -4.89 -0.21 -4.64
C ALA A 36 -5.74 0.94 -5.20
N PRO A 37 -6.40 0.83 -6.38
CA PRO A 37 -7.27 1.89 -6.88
C PRO A 37 -8.45 2.19 -5.94
N LEU A 38 -9.07 1.18 -5.33
CA LEU A 38 -10.15 1.37 -4.37
C LEU A 38 -9.68 2.16 -3.13
N LEU A 39 -8.51 1.84 -2.59
CA LEU A 39 -7.95 2.55 -1.44
C LEU A 39 -7.63 4.01 -1.79
N VAL A 40 -7.08 4.25 -2.98
CA VAL A 40 -6.79 5.60 -3.49
C VAL A 40 -8.08 6.40 -3.70
N GLU A 41 -9.13 5.79 -4.25
CA GLU A 41 -10.44 6.43 -4.42
C GLU A 41 -11.07 6.83 -3.07
N LEU A 42 -10.83 6.03 -2.03
CA LEU A 42 -11.24 6.36 -0.66
C LEU A 42 -10.33 7.40 0.01
N GLY A 43 -9.33 7.95 -0.68
CA GLY A 43 -8.45 9.03 -0.20
C GLY A 43 -7.14 8.57 0.45
N ALA A 44 -6.82 7.28 0.41
CA ALA A 44 -5.54 6.79 0.95
C ALA A 44 -4.37 7.12 0.01
N VAL A 45 -3.18 7.24 0.58
CA VAL A 45 -1.91 7.20 -0.16
C VAL A 45 -1.42 5.75 -0.21
N VAL A 46 -1.17 5.23 -1.41
CA VAL A 46 -0.61 3.89 -1.62
C VAL A 46 0.80 3.99 -2.20
N PRO A 47 1.84 3.92 -1.36
CA PRO A 47 3.23 4.23 -1.72
C PRO A 47 4.02 3.06 -2.32
N GLY A 48 3.43 2.26 -3.20
CA GLY A 48 4.12 1.11 -3.78
C GLY A 48 3.23 0.21 -4.64
N ARG A 49 3.81 -0.93 -5.06
CA ARG A 49 3.06 -1.99 -5.74
C ARG A 49 2.24 -2.78 -4.73
N GLY A 50 1.11 -3.34 -5.14
CA GLY A 50 0.38 -4.25 -4.27
C GLY A 50 1.15 -5.55 -4.03
N PHE A 51 1.05 -6.06 -2.81
CA PHE A 51 1.71 -7.27 -2.35
C PHE A 51 0.77 -8.47 -2.46
N TYR A 52 1.21 -9.52 -3.15
CA TYR A 52 0.49 -10.78 -3.26
C TYR A 52 1.33 -11.92 -2.72
N PHE A 53 0.69 -12.80 -1.96
CA PHE A 53 1.33 -13.94 -1.33
C PHE A 53 0.55 -15.24 -1.54
N VAL A 54 1.24 -16.29 -2.00
CA VAL A 54 0.62 -17.61 -2.22
C VAL A 54 0.60 -18.39 -0.91
N ILE A 55 -0.58 -18.85 -0.49
CA ILE A 55 -0.81 -19.47 0.82
C ILE A 55 0.02 -20.75 1.02
N SER A 56 0.34 -21.49 -0.06
CA SER A 56 1.18 -22.68 0.01
C SER A 56 2.64 -22.40 0.40
N GLN A 57 3.06 -21.13 0.47
CA GLN A 57 4.40 -20.69 0.87
C GLN A 57 4.45 -20.15 2.31
N MET A 58 3.45 -20.48 3.14
CA MET A 58 3.33 -19.98 4.54
C MET A 58 4.49 -20.39 5.44
N ASP A 59 5.13 -21.52 5.12
CA ASP A 59 6.36 -21.98 5.75
C ASP A 59 7.53 -20.99 5.61
N ARG A 60 7.46 -20.09 4.62
CA ARG A 60 8.46 -19.05 4.32
C ARG A 60 7.94 -17.63 4.52
N LEU A 61 6.86 -17.46 5.29
CA LEU A 61 6.19 -16.18 5.46
C LEU A 61 7.15 -15.07 5.90
N ASP A 62 8.01 -15.34 6.89
CA ASP A 62 8.94 -14.35 7.42
C ASP A 62 9.90 -13.84 6.32
N GLU A 63 10.49 -14.73 5.53
CA GLU A 63 11.39 -14.35 4.43
C GLU A 63 10.67 -13.45 3.41
N ILE A 64 9.44 -13.80 3.06
CA ILE A 64 8.66 -13.10 2.04
C ILE A 64 8.21 -11.73 2.54
N VAL A 65 7.73 -11.66 3.79
CA VAL A 65 7.30 -10.41 4.42
C VAL A 65 8.49 -9.48 4.61
N GLN A 66 9.66 -9.97 5.04
CA GLN A 66 10.86 -9.15 5.15
C GLN A 66 11.28 -8.57 3.79
N ALA A 67 11.31 -9.40 2.75
CA ALA A 67 11.66 -8.95 1.40
C ALA A 67 10.69 -7.87 0.86
N GLU A 68 9.40 -7.97 1.17
CA GLU A 68 8.43 -6.95 0.77
C GLU A 68 8.52 -5.70 1.66
N ALA A 69 8.77 -5.85 2.97
CA ALA A 69 8.99 -4.75 3.88
C ALA A 69 10.19 -3.89 3.43
N ASP A 70 11.30 -4.50 3.01
CA ASP A 70 12.47 -3.79 2.48
C ASP A 70 12.13 -2.93 1.25
N ARG A 71 11.21 -3.41 0.40
CA ARG A 71 10.73 -2.65 -0.77
C ARG A 71 9.92 -1.44 -0.35
N TYR A 72 9.04 -1.59 0.65
CA TYR A 72 8.28 -0.47 1.20
C TYR A 72 9.15 0.53 1.95
N ILE A 73 10.12 0.08 2.75
CA ILE A 73 11.12 0.93 3.39
C ILE A 73 11.84 1.77 2.34
N SER A 74 12.30 1.14 1.26
CA SER A 74 12.96 1.86 0.16
C SER A 74 12.04 2.90 -0.50
N ALA A 75 10.74 2.61 -0.65
CA ALA A 75 9.77 3.56 -1.17
C ALA A 75 9.56 4.74 -0.21
N PHE A 76 9.43 4.48 1.09
CA PHE A 76 9.25 5.50 2.12
C PHE A 76 10.48 6.40 2.23
N GLN A 77 11.68 5.84 2.16
CA GLN A 77 12.92 6.62 2.13
C GLN A 77 13.00 7.54 0.92
N ARG A 78 12.54 7.10 -0.27
CA ARG A 78 12.49 7.96 -1.47
C ARG A 78 11.50 9.10 -1.28
N MET A 79 10.31 8.84 -0.76
CA MET A 79 9.33 9.90 -0.48
C MET A 79 9.80 10.84 0.63
N GLY A 80 10.45 10.33 1.67
CA GLY A 80 11.03 11.12 2.75
C GLY A 80 12.11 12.09 2.25
N ARG A 81 12.91 11.68 1.25
CA ARG A 81 13.86 12.57 0.57
C ARG A 81 13.16 13.70 -0.18
N ILE A 82 12.02 13.42 -0.83
CA ILE A 82 11.22 14.45 -1.49
C ILE A 82 10.66 15.41 -0.45
N ALA A 83 10.05 14.89 0.63
CA ALA A 83 9.49 15.71 1.69
C ALA A 83 10.54 16.62 2.34
N ALA A 84 11.75 16.10 2.59
CA ALA A 84 12.86 16.88 3.16
C ALA A 84 13.42 17.96 2.21
N ALA A 85 13.21 17.82 0.90
CA ALA A 85 13.64 18.80 -0.10
C ALA A 85 12.62 19.94 -0.30
N LEU A 86 11.40 19.83 0.25
CA LEU A 86 10.39 20.87 0.14
C LEU A 86 10.69 22.02 1.12
N PRO A 87 10.59 23.30 0.70
CA PRO A 87 10.77 24.43 1.60
C PRO A 87 9.74 24.39 2.73
N ALA A 88 10.18 24.71 3.96
CA ALA A 88 9.30 24.89 5.11
C ALA A 88 8.38 26.11 4.86
N GLY A 89 7.23 25.88 4.24
CA GLY A 89 6.28 26.93 3.88
C GLY A 89 5.11 26.50 2.99
N ALA A 90 5.18 25.32 2.36
CA ALA A 90 4.09 24.82 1.50
C ALA A 90 3.06 23.92 2.21
N GLY A 91 3.19 23.72 3.54
CA GLY A 91 2.46 22.70 4.31
C GLY A 91 1.24 23.19 5.09
N GLY A 92 0.57 24.26 4.66
CA GLY A 92 -0.71 24.66 5.23
C GLY A 92 -1.84 23.80 4.66
N LEU A 93 -2.06 22.60 5.20
CA LEU A 93 -3.30 21.86 4.96
C LEU A 93 -4.31 22.29 6.03
N ALA A 94 -5.15 23.27 5.65
CA ALA A 94 -6.44 23.51 6.26
C ALA A 94 -7.41 22.37 5.93
#